data_AF-X0ZX84-F1
#
_entry.id   AF-X0ZX84-F1
#
_cell.length_a   1.000
_cell.length_b   1.000
_cell.length_c   1.000
_cell.angle_alpha   90.00
_cell.angle_beta   90.00
_cell.angle_gamma   90.00
#
_symmetry.space_group_name_H-M   'P 1'
#
loop_
_entity.id
_entity.type
_entity.pdbx_description
1 polymer ?
#
loop_
_entity_poly.entity_id
_entity_poly.type
_entity_poly.pdbx_seq_one_letter_code
_entity_poly.pdbx_strand_id
1 'polypeptide(L)'
;MNLEEIIYKRRTIRRFKQDPIPLETLKKLVDYARVAPMAKNVQALDFIIVENLEVRKKLFPLVGWAGSLPQDQRTPEEGREPTAYIILLVNNNIKPAYVDFD
;
A
#
# COMPACT_ATOMS: atom_id res chain seq x y z
N MET A 1 4.88 15.51 -18.12
CA MET A 1 3.61 15.41 -17.39
C MET A 1 3.71 16.35 -16.19
N ASN A 2 2.70 17.18 -15.95
CA ASN A 2 2.66 18.07 -14.78
C ASN A 2 1.86 17.45 -13.61
N LEU A 3 1.83 18.12 -12.45
CA LEU A 3 1.17 17.59 -11.25
C LEU A 3 -0.34 17.36 -11.45
N GLU A 4 -1.02 18.30 -12.10
CA GLU A 4 -2.46 18.23 -12.37
C GLU A 4 -2.79 16.99 -13.22
N GLU A 5 -2.02 16.77 -14.30
CA GLU A 5 -2.18 15.60 -15.15
C GLU A 5 -1.96 14.29 -14.40
N ILE A 6 -0.98 14.23 -13.48
CA ILE A 6 -0.71 13.05 -12.66
C ILE A 6 -1.91 12.73 -11.77
N ILE A 7 -2.51 13.74 -11.14
CA ILE A 7 -3.66 13.58 -10.25
C ILE A 7 -4.85 12.99 -11.02
N TYR A 8 -5.19 13.52 -12.19
CA TYR A 8 -6.33 13.04 -12.98
C TYR A 8 -6.09 11.68 -13.66
N LYS A 9 -4.85 11.38 -14.05
CA LYS A 9 -4.54 10.12 -14.75
C LYS A 9 -4.36 8.92 -13.81
N ARG A 10 -4.07 9.13 -12.53
CA ARG A 10 -3.83 8.02 -11.59
C ARG A 10 -5.08 7.15 -11.42
N ARG A 11 -4.92 5.84 -11.56
CA ARG A 11 -5.97 4.83 -11.32
C ARG A 11 -5.51 3.81 -10.29
N THR A 12 -6.46 3.15 -9.63
CA THR A 12 -6.15 1.98 -8.81
C THR A 12 -5.79 0.80 -9.73
N ILE A 13 -4.52 0.41 -9.69
CA ILE A 13 -4.00 -0.75 -10.43
C ILE A 13 -4.01 -1.97 -9.51
N ARG A 14 -4.46 -3.11 -10.04
CA ARG A 14 -4.54 -4.38 -9.28
C ARG A 14 -3.87 -5.56 -9.99
N ARG A 15 -3.43 -5.40 -11.24
CA ARG A 15 -2.67 -6.42 -11.98
C ARG A 15 -1.32 -5.83 -12.32
N PHE A 16 -0.26 -6.51 -11.88
CA PHE A 16 1.09 -5.98 -11.93
C PHE A 16 1.97 -6.78 -12.89
N LYS A 17 3.05 -6.16 -13.35
CA LYS A 17 4.15 -6.93 -13.94
C LYS A 17 4.95 -7.54 -12.80
N GLN A 18 5.61 -8.67 -13.06
CA GLN A 18 6.49 -9.32 -12.09
C GLN A 18 7.89 -8.70 -12.00
N ASP A 19 8.03 -7.46 -12.48
CA ASP A 19 9.26 -6.69 -12.38
C ASP A 19 9.46 -6.25 -10.91
N PRO A 20 10.62 -6.55 -10.29
CA PRO A 20 10.90 -6.09 -8.93
C PRO A 20 11.04 -4.57 -8.89
N ILE A 21 10.57 -3.96 -7.80
CA ILE A 21 10.74 -2.53 -7.54
C ILE A 21 12.00 -2.37 -6.67
N PRO A 22 12.96 -1.49 -7.04
CA PRO A 22 14.12 -1.23 -6.18
C PRO A 22 13.71 -0.73 -4.79
N LEU A 23 14.35 -1.24 -3.74
CA LEU A 23 14.07 -0.85 -2.36
C LEU A 23 14.16 0.68 -2.16
N GLU A 24 15.11 1.35 -2.81
CA GLU A 24 15.25 2.80 -2.74
C GLU A 24 14.05 3.55 -3.32
N THR A 25 13.41 3.01 -4.36
CA THR A 25 12.13 3.55 -4.85
C THR A 25 11.04 3.43 -3.79
N LEU A 26 10.92 2.28 -3.13
CA LEU A 26 9.92 2.06 -2.06
C LEU A 26 10.17 2.98 -0.86
N LYS A 27 11.43 3.12 -0.41
CA LYS A 27 11.82 4.06 0.65
C LYS A 27 11.48 5.51 0.29
N LYS A 28 11.71 5.91 -0.96
CA LYS A 28 11.38 7.26 -1.43
C LYS A 28 9.87 7.53 -1.39
N LEU A 29 9.05 6.54 -1.73
CA LEU A 29 7.60 6.66 -1.60
C LEU A 29 7.17 6.83 -0.13
N VAL A 30 7.79 6.09 0.78
CA VAL A 30 7.58 6.27 2.23
C VAL A 30 8.05 7.65 2.69
N ASP A 31 9.18 8.15 2.19
CA ASP A 31 9.70 9.49 2.51
C ASP A 31 8.73 10.60 2.08
N TYR A 32 8.09 10.46 0.91
CA TYR A 32 7.02 11.36 0.49
C TYR A 32 5.77 11.24 1.35
N ALA A 33 5.41 10.04 1.79
CA ALA A 33 4.21 9.82 2.62
C ALA A 33 4.37 10.35 4.05
N ARG A 34 5.55 10.17 4.68
CA ARG A 34 5.77 10.53 6.09
C ARG A 34 5.72 12.04 6.35
N VAL A 35 5.94 12.87 5.32
CA VAL A 35 5.86 14.34 5.42
C VAL A 35 4.45 14.88 5.21
N ALA A 36 3.46 14.01 4.97
CA ALA A 36 2.08 14.42 4.90
C ALA A 36 1.61 15.04 6.22
N PRO A 37 0.78 16.11 6.19
CA PRO A 37 0.29 16.73 7.41
C PRO A 37 -0.58 15.77 8.20
N MET A 38 -0.49 15.86 9.52
CA MET A 38 -1.33 15.12 10.44
C MET A 38 -1.91 16.07 11.50
N ALA A 39 -3.12 15.78 11.98
CA ALA A 39 -3.74 16.55 13.06
C ALA A 39 -2.78 16.66 14.26
N LYS A 40 -2.53 17.90 14.72
CA LYS A 40 -1.55 18.25 15.76
C LYS A 40 -0.11 17.81 15.48
N ASN A 41 0.20 17.49 14.22
CA ASN A 41 1.50 17.01 13.75
C ASN A 41 2.06 15.81 14.54
N VAL A 42 1.18 14.94 15.06
CA VAL A 42 1.59 13.83 15.95
C VAL A 42 2.43 12.75 15.26
N GLN A 43 2.38 12.67 13.92
CA GLN A 43 3.23 11.78 13.11
C GLN A 43 3.23 10.31 13.59
N ALA A 44 2.05 9.79 13.92
CA ALA A 44 1.88 8.46 14.51
C ALA A 44 1.75 7.33 13.46
N LEU A 45 2.32 7.49 12.26
CA LEU A 45 2.29 6.45 11.23
C LEU A 45 3.62 5.71 11.18
N ASP A 46 3.55 4.39 11.26
CA ASP A 46 4.67 3.50 10.95
C ASP A 46 4.44 2.85 9.57
N PHE A 47 5.54 2.61 8.85
CA PHE A 47 5.52 2.03 7.51
C PHE A 47 6.37 0.77 7.48
N ILE A 48 5.83 -0.32 6.92
CA ILE A 48 6.57 -1.56 6.70
C ILE A 48 6.61 -1.84 5.20
N ILE A 49 7.83 -1.91 4.65
CA ILE A 49 8.06 -2.33 3.26
C ILE A 49 8.21 -3.86 3.24
N VAL A 50 7.45 -4.53 2.38
CA VAL A 50 7.50 -5.97 2.18
C VAL A 50 7.78 -6.30 0.72
N GLU A 51 9.01 -6.70 0.42
CA GLU A 51 9.44 -7.18 -0.91
C GLU A 51 9.79 -8.67 -0.94
N ASN A 52 10.03 -9.29 0.23
CA ASN A 52 10.35 -10.70 0.35
C ASN A 52 9.22 -11.59 -0.22
N LEU A 53 9.57 -12.47 -1.17
CA LEU A 53 8.61 -13.31 -1.89
C LEU A 53 7.72 -14.15 -0.98
N GLU A 54 8.31 -14.80 0.03
CA GLU A 54 7.57 -15.71 0.92
C GLU A 54 6.58 -14.96 1.81
N VAL A 55 6.96 -13.77 2.29
CA VAL A 55 6.04 -12.91 3.05
C VAL A 55 4.94 -12.38 2.14
N ARG A 56 5.27 -11.96 0.91
CA ARG A 56 4.27 -11.48 -0.07
C ARG A 56 3.24 -12.55 -0.43
N LYS A 57 3.66 -13.80 -0.61
CA LYS A 57 2.75 -14.93 -0.87
C LYS A 57 1.78 -15.17 0.30
N LYS A 58 2.25 -15.01 1.54
CA LYS A 58 1.39 -15.12 2.74
C LYS A 58 0.42 -13.96 2.87
N LEU A 59 0.82 -12.75 2.49
CA LEU A 59 -0.03 -11.55 2.53
C LEU A 59 -1.10 -11.55 1.44
N PHE A 60 -0.77 -11.98 0.23
CA PHE A 60 -1.66 -11.90 -0.93
C PHE A 60 -3.10 -12.42 -0.70
N PRO A 61 -3.34 -13.60 -0.10
CA PRO A 61 -4.69 -14.09 0.15
C PRO A 61 -5.44 -13.34 1.27
N LEU A 62 -4.74 -12.55 2.09
CA LEU A 62 -5.33 -11.77 3.18
C LEU A 62 -5.85 -10.40 2.73
N VAL A 63 -5.57 -10.00 1.48
CA VAL A 63 -5.95 -8.70 0.93
C VAL A 63 -7.19 -8.84 0.04
N GLY A 64 -8.21 -8.02 0.31
CA GLY A 64 -9.36 -7.87 -0.59
C GLY A 64 -8.98 -7.07 -1.84
N TRP A 65 -9.29 -7.62 -3.02
CA TRP A 65 -8.94 -7.00 -4.31
C TRP A 65 -10.10 -6.20 -4.91
N ALA A 66 -10.44 -6.39 -6.19
CA ALA A 66 -11.47 -5.59 -6.86
C ALA A 66 -12.89 -5.96 -6.39
N GLY A 67 -13.26 -5.63 -5.15
CA GLY A 67 -14.50 -6.05 -4.49
C GLY A 67 -15.80 -5.70 -5.24
N SER A 68 -15.75 -4.69 -6.12
CA SER A 68 -16.89 -4.30 -6.96
C SER A 68 -17.07 -5.14 -8.24
N LEU A 69 -16.14 -6.04 -8.56
CA LEU A 69 -16.22 -6.93 -9.72
C LEU A 69 -16.90 -8.28 -9.37
N PRO A 70 -17.34 -9.06 -10.38
CA PRO A 70 -17.69 -10.47 -10.20
C PRO A 70 -16.60 -11.24 -9.46
N GLN A 71 -16.98 -12.19 -8.61
CA GLN A 71 -16.09 -12.85 -7.65
C GLN A 71 -14.85 -13.47 -8.31
N ASP A 72 -15.04 -14.11 -9.46
CA ASP A 72 -14.03 -14.74 -10.31
C ASP A 72 -13.05 -13.73 -10.95
N GLN A 73 -13.39 -12.44 -10.97
CA GLN A 73 -12.58 -11.39 -11.58
C GLN A 73 -11.89 -10.47 -10.56
N ARG A 74 -12.17 -10.65 -9.26
CA ARG A 74 -11.71 -9.73 -8.20
C ARG A 74 -10.21 -9.83 -7.99
N THR A 75 -9.72 -11.06 -7.84
CA THR A 75 -8.35 -11.38 -7.46
C THR A 75 -7.45 -11.37 -8.70
N PRO A 76 -6.23 -10.81 -8.60
CA PRO A 76 -5.25 -10.90 -9.67
C PRO A 76 -4.91 -12.36 -9.97
N GLU A 77 -4.82 -12.71 -11.26
CA GLU A 77 -4.36 -14.01 -11.70
C GLU A 77 -2.88 -14.27 -11.35
N GLU A 78 -2.47 -15.54 -11.39
CA GLU A 78 -1.08 -15.92 -11.15
C GLU A 78 -0.12 -15.17 -12.09
N GLY A 79 0.98 -14.66 -11.54
CA GLY A 79 1.92 -13.82 -12.26
C GLY A 79 1.46 -12.37 -12.45
N ARG A 80 0.37 -11.94 -11.79
CA ARG A 80 -0.10 -10.55 -11.77
C ARG A 80 -0.22 -9.97 -10.36
N GLU A 81 0.27 -10.68 -9.37
CA GLU A 81 0.32 -10.26 -7.98
C GLU A 81 1.29 -9.09 -7.78
N PRO A 82 1.15 -8.30 -6.70
CA PRO A 82 2.08 -7.22 -6.40
C PRO A 82 3.49 -7.75 -6.10
N THR A 83 4.50 -7.02 -6.59
CA THR A 83 5.91 -7.32 -6.29
C THR A 83 6.41 -6.68 -4.99
N ALA A 84 5.63 -5.78 -4.38
CA ALA A 84 5.89 -5.20 -3.07
C ALA A 84 4.57 -4.74 -2.39
N TYR A 85 4.61 -4.65 -1.06
CA TYR A 85 3.59 -3.96 -0.26
C TYR A 85 4.24 -2.87 0.58
N ILE A 86 3.52 -1.76 0.80
CA ILE A 86 3.81 -0.80 1.86
C ILE A 86 2.62 -0.88 2.81
N ILE A 87 2.85 -1.40 4.01
CA ILE A 87 1.84 -1.51 5.06
C ILE A 87 1.89 -0.24 5.90
N LEU A 88 0.75 0.40 6.10
CA LEU A 88 0.61 1.56 6.97
C LEU A 88 0.00 1.11 8.29
N LEU A 89 0.65 1.48 9.39
CA LEU A 89 0.20 1.20 10.75
C LEU A 89 0.01 2.51 11.52
N VAL A 90 -0.92 2.52 12.46
CA VAL A 90 -1.03 3.58 13.46
C VAL A 90 -0.27 3.15 14.71
N ASN A 91 0.69 3.96 15.15
CA ASN A 91 1.47 3.70 16.35
C ASN A 91 0.68 4.12 17.60
N ASN A 92 0.05 3.13 18.25
CA ASN A 92 -0.77 3.34 19.43
C ASN A 92 0.02 3.82 20.67
N ASN A 93 1.35 3.73 20.66
CA ASN A 93 2.19 4.30 21.72
C ASN A 93 2.36 5.82 21.58
N ILE A 94 2.20 6.37 20.36
CA ILE A 94 2.27 7.80 20.07
C ILE A 94 0.87 8.43 20.09
N LYS A 95 -0.10 7.77 19.46
CA LYS A 95 -1.49 8.19 19.42
C LYS A 95 -2.38 6.97 19.65
N PRO A 96 -3.01 6.84 20.84
CA PRO A 96 -3.98 5.79 21.08
C PRO A 96 -5.08 5.83 20.01
N ALA A 97 -5.46 4.67 19.50
CA ALA A 97 -6.61 4.58 18.62
C ALA A 97 -7.85 5.08 19.40
N TYR A 98 -8.58 6.04 18.81
CA TYR A 98 -9.84 6.53 19.36
C TYR A 98 -11.03 5.68 18.92
N VAL A 99 -10.77 4.58 18.20
CA VAL A 99 -11.78 3.70 17.62
C VAL A 99 -11.36 2.27 17.97
N ASP A 100 -12.22 1.58 18.69
CA ASP A 100 -12.19 0.12 18.73
C ASP A 100 -12.49 -0.35 17.30
N PHE A 101 -11.56 -1.09 16.71
CA PHE A 101 -11.85 -1.82 15.49
C PHE A 101 -12.55 -3.10 15.92
N ASP A 102 -13.89 -3.09 15.84
CA ASP A 102 -14.73 -4.28 16.00
C ASP A 102 -14.34 -5.38 14.99
#